data_AF-A0A087C1X4-F1
#
_entry.id   AF-A0A087C1X4-F1
#
_cell.length_a   1.000
_cell.length_b   1.000
_cell.length_c   1.000
_cell.angle_alpha   90.00
_cell.angle_beta   90.00
_cell.angle_gamma   90.00
#
_symmetry.space_group_name_H-M   'P 1'
#
loop_
_entity.id
_entity.type
_entity.pdbx_description
1 polymer ?
#
loop_
_entity_poly.entity_id
_entity_poly.type
_entity_poly.pdbx_seq_one_letter_code
_entity_poly.pdbx_strand_id
1 'polypeptide(L)'
;MTTTDEQSIDWETWCFQMITAAGEAKSDYMEALQAAKEQDTNKADELMTSGDKHFATCHDLHTSLVQREASGNPVQVSLLLTHVEDQMMSAEIIKTLVVELRALYTRLAR
;
A
#
# COMPACT_ATOMS: atom_id res chain seq x y z
N MET A 1 -40.63 -0.68 -13.33
CA MET A 1 -39.91 -0.95 -12.07
C MET A 1 -39.10 -2.22 -12.29
N THR A 2 -37.88 -2.05 -12.79
CA THR A 2 -36.82 -3.06 -12.79
C THR A 2 -35.57 -2.29 -12.43
N THR A 3 -35.08 -2.59 -11.25
CA THR A 3 -33.97 -1.94 -10.55
C THR A 3 -32.71 -1.97 -11.40
N THR A 4 -32.05 -0.82 -11.43
CA THR A 4 -30.63 -0.55 -11.71
C THR A 4 -29.77 -1.80 -11.85
N ASP A 5 -29.18 -1.99 -13.03
CA ASP A 5 -27.92 -2.72 -13.21
C ASP A 5 -26.89 -2.06 -12.28
N GLU A 6 -26.73 -2.61 -11.08
CA GLU A 6 -25.53 -2.40 -10.27
C GLU A 6 -24.38 -2.99 -11.06
N GLN A 7 -23.47 -2.13 -11.54
CA GLN A 7 -22.19 -2.56 -12.09
C GLN A 7 -21.54 -3.51 -11.08
N SER A 8 -21.48 -4.80 -11.41
CA SER A 8 -20.85 -5.80 -10.55
C SER A 8 -19.37 -5.43 -10.44
N ILE A 9 -18.95 -4.99 -9.26
CA ILE A 9 -17.52 -4.85 -8.94
C ILE A 9 -16.88 -6.22 -9.17
N ASP A 10 -15.93 -6.28 -10.10
CA ASP A 10 -15.10 -7.46 -10.26
C ASP A 10 -14.12 -7.53 -9.09
N TRP A 11 -14.51 -8.33 -8.10
CA TRP A 11 -13.82 -8.49 -6.83
C TRP A 11 -12.37 -8.93 -7.01
N GLU A 12 -12.10 -9.80 -7.98
CA GLU A 12 -10.76 -10.30 -8.25
C GLU A 12 -9.87 -9.20 -8.82
N THR A 13 -10.38 -8.45 -9.81
CA THR A 13 -9.67 -7.29 -10.37
C THR A 13 -9.34 -6.27 -9.28
N TRP A 14 -10.26 -6.00 -8.37
CA TRP A 14 -10.01 -5.06 -7.26
C TRP A 14 -8.92 -5.53 -6.32
N CYS A 15 -8.95 -6.81 -5.93
CA CYS A 15 -7.89 -7.40 -5.11
C CYS A 15 -6.54 -7.34 -5.82
N PHE A 16 -6.48 -7.66 -7.12
CA PHE A 16 -5.22 -7.60 -7.87
C PHE A 16 -4.66 -6.18 -7.96
N GLN A 17 -5.51 -5.17 -8.17
CA GLN A 17 -5.08 -3.77 -8.15
C GLN A 17 -4.46 -3.39 -6.80
N MET A 18 -5.10 -3.80 -5.70
CA MET A 18 -4.59 -3.55 -4.35
C MET A 18 -3.26 -4.27 -4.09
N ILE A 19 -3.14 -5.55 -4.49
CA ILE A 19 -1.90 -6.34 -4.37
C ILE A 19 -0.76 -5.66 -5.16
N THR A 20 -1.02 -5.26 -6.41
CA THR A 20 -0.02 -4.58 -7.25
C THR A 20 0.44 -3.28 -6.61
N ALA A 21 -0.50 -2.41 -6.22
CA ALA A 21 -0.18 -1.13 -5.60
C ALA A 21 0.57 -1.27 -4.27
N ALA A 22 0.19 -2.24 -3.42
CA ALA A 22 0.93 -2.55 -2.18
C ALA A 22 2.33 -3.10 -2.45
N GLY A 23 2.48 -3.95 -3.47
CA GLY A 23 3.77 -4.51 -3.89
C GLY A 23 4.72 -3.44 -4.45
N GLU A 24 4.21 -2.53 -5.28
CA GLU A 24 4.95 -1.38 -5.80
C GLU A 24 5.40 -0.46 -4.67
N ALA A 25 4.49 -0.10 -3.76
CA ALA A 25 4.83 0.71 -2.58
C ALA A 25 5.93 0.08 -1.74
N LYS A 26 5.80 -1.22 -1.42
CA LYS A 26 6.80 -1.97 -0.67
C LYS A 26 8.15 -1.99 -1.36
N SER A 27 8.17 -2.13 -2.69
CA SER A 27 9.39 -2.14 -3.49
C SER A 27 10.08 -0.78 -3.43
N ASP A 28 9.34 0.30 -3.64
CA ASP A 28 9.82 1.68 -3.54
C ASP A 28 10.42 1.97 -2.15
N TYR A 29 9.76 1.57 -1.06
CA TYR A 29 10.30 1.78 0.30
C TYR A 29 11.60 1.00 0.53
N MET A 30 11.69 -0.24 0.04
CA MET A 30 12.90 -1.05 0.18
C MET A 30 14.06 -0.47 -0.64
N GLU A 31 13.79 0.04 -1.84
CA GLU A 31 14.77 0.76 -2.66
C GLU A 31 15.19 2.08 -2.00
N ALA A 32 14.27 2.80 -1.37
CA ALA A 32 14.58 4.03 -0.63
C ALA A 32 15.56 3.77 0.52
N LEU A 33 15.39 2.64 1.21
CA LEU A 33 16.34 2.19 2.23
C LEU A 33 17.72 1.89 1.63
N GLN A 34 17.77 1.27 0.44
CA GLN A 34 19.03 1.00 -0.24
C GLN A 34 19.76 2.29 -0.64
N ALA A 35 19.04 3.26 -1.22
CA ALA A 35 19.58 4.58 -1.54
C ALA A 35 20.11 5.31 -0.29
N ALA A 36 19.41 5.23 0.83
CA ALA A 36 19.85 5.84 2.08
C ALA A 36 21.12 5.20 2.66
N LYS A 37 21.30 3.87 2.51
CA LYS A 37 22.56 3.19 2.87
C LYS A 37 23.74 3.71 2.06
N GLU A 38 23.51 4.06 0.81
CA GLU A 38 24.48 4.61 -0.13
C GLU A 38 24.67 6.13 0.00
N GLN A 39 24.00 6.77 0.97
CA GLN A 39 23.99 8.21 1.20
C GLN A 39 23.36 9.03 0.07
N ASP A 40 22.61 8.39 -0.84
CA ASP A 40 21.80 9.08 -1.84
C ASP A 40 20.44 9.48 -1.23
N THR A 41 20.46 10.56 -0.47
CA THR A 41 19.27 11.09 0.23
C THR A 41 18.19 11.56 -0.72
N ASN A 42 18.56 12.17 -1.86
CA ASN A 42 17.62 12.64 -2.87
C ASN A 42 16.85 11.48 -3.48
N LYS A 43 17.55 10.42 -3.90
CA LYS A 43 16.90 9.24 -4.47
C LYS A 43 16.01 8.54 -3.46
N ALA A 44 16.45 8.49 -2.20
CA ALA A 44 15.64 7.93 -1.13
C ALA A 44 14.33 8.71 -0.93
N ASP A 45 14.34 10.05 -0.97
CA ASP A 45 13.12 10.87 -0.85
C ASP A 45 12.17 10.71 -2.06
N GLU A 46 12.72 10.64 -3.28
CA GLU A 46 11.95 10.37 -4.49
C GLU A 46 11.21 9.02 -4.40
N LEU A 47 11.92 7.97 -3.98
CA LEU A 47 11.36 6.63 -3.82
C LEU A 47 10.33 6.57 -2.69
N MET A 48 10.56 7.23 -1.55
CA MET A 48 9.54 7.32 -0.50
C MET A 48 8.27 8.00 -0.99
N THR A 49 8.40 9.06 -1.78
CA THR A 49 7.25 9.79 -2.36
C THR A 49 6.51 8.93 -3.38
N SER A 50 7.24 8.18 -4.21
CA SER A 50 6.66 7.22 -5.16
C SER A 50 5.90 6.11 -4.41
N GLY A 51 6.52 5.53 -3.39
CA GLY A 51 5.90 4.48 -2.57
C GLY A 51 4.62 4.96 -1.88
N ASP A 52 4.61 6.18 -1.36
CA ASP A 52 3.45 6.80 -0.74
C ASP A 52 2.28 6.96 -1.72
N LYS A 53 2.57 7.28 -2.98
CA LYS A 53 1.55 7.38 -4.03
C LYS A 53 0.93 6.02 -4.38
N HIS A 54 1.76 4.99 -4.51
CA HIS A 54 1.28 3.61 -4.73
C HIS A 54 0.46 3.13 -3.53
N PHE A 55 0.95 3.37 -2.31
CA PHE A 55 0.27 2.96 -1.09
C PHE A 55 -1.08 3.66 -0.91
N ALA A 56 -1.17 4.96 -1.20
CA ALA A 56 -2.43 5.71 -1.15
C ALA A 56 -3.49 5.09 -2.06
N THR A 57 -3.10 4.67 -3.26
CA THR A 57 -4.02 3.99 -4.21
C THR A 57 -4.63 2.73 -3.58
N CYS A 58 -3.82 1.91 -2.92
CA CYS A 58 -4.30 0.71 -2.24
C CYS A 58 -5.16 1.05 -1.00
N HIS A 59 -4.72 2.04 -0.22
CA HIS A 59 -5.40 2.49 0.99
C HIS A 59 -6.80 3.05 0.72
N ASP A 60 -6.98 3.79 -0.39
CA ASP A 60 -8.28 4.34 -0.79
C ASP A 60 -9.28 3.23 -1.16
N LEU A 61 -8.81 2.18 -1.84
CA LEU A 61 -9.61 1.00 -2.15
C LEU A 61 -10.00 0.24 -0.87
N HIS A 62 -9.05 0.01 0.03
CA HIS A 62 -9.31 -0.62 1.33
C HIS A 62 -10.31 0.19 2.17
N THR A 63 -10.14 1.51 2.22
CA THR A 63 -11.06 2.41 2.94
C THR A 63 -12.49 2.28 2.39
N SER A 64 -12.63 2.14 1.06
CA SER A 64 -13.93 1.91 0.42
C SER A 64 -14.56 0.57 0.85
N LEU A 65 -13.76 -0.48 1.06
CA LEU A 65 -14.24 -1.76 1.61
C LEU A 65 -14.74 -1.62 3.04
N VAL A 66 -13.96 -0.97 3.91
CA VAL A 66 -14.34 -0.72 5.31
C VAL A 66 -15.62 0.11 5.39
N GLN A 67 -15.74 1.17 4.59
CA GLN A 67 -16.95 1.99 4.53
C GLN A 67 -18.18 1.20 4.07
N ARG A 68 -18.00 0.31 3.09
CA ARG A 68 -19.06 -0.57 2.59
C ARG A 68 -19.55 -1.52 3.68
N GLU A 69 -18.63 -2.19 4.37
CA GLU A 69 -18.95 -3.08 5.50
C GLU A 69 -19.67 -2.32 6.63
N ALA A 70 -19.14 -1.16 7.02
CA ALA A 70 -19.74 -0.30 8.05
C ALA A 70 -21.14 0.21 7.66
N SER A 71 -21.44 0.33 6.37
CA SER A 71 -22.76 0.72 5.84
C SER A 71 -23.77 -0.44 5.82
N GLY A 72 -23.41 -1.61 6.37
CA GLY A 72 -24.27 -2.80 6.44
C GLY A 72 -24.24 -3.69 5.20
N ASN A 73 -23.32 -3.43 4.26
CA ASN A 73 -23.12 -4.30 3.10
C ASN A 73 -21.98 -5.27 3.41
N PRO A 74 -22.26 -6.56 3.69
CA PRO A 74 -21.22 -7.49 4.11
C PRO A 74 -20.13 -7.64 3.05
N VAL A 75 -18.88 -7.60 3.50
CA VAL A 75 -17.71 -7.88 2.67
C VAL A 75 -17.34 -9.35 2.82
N GLN A 76 -17.22 -10.07 1.70
CA GLN A 76 -16.86 -11.48 1.73
C GLN A 76 -15.36 -11.64 1.97
N VAL A 77 -14.99 -12.18 3.12
CA VAL A 77 -13.60 -12.58 3.41
C VAL A 77 -13.24 -13.79 2.55
N SER A 78 -12.24 -13.64 1.70
CA SER A 78 -11.66 -14.70 0.88
C SER A 78 -10.15 -14.78 1.12
N LEU A 79 -9.52 -15.89 0.72
CA LEU A 79 -8.06 -16.00 0.79
C LEU A 79 -7.36 -14.85 0.04
N LEU A 80 -7.95 -14.41 -1.07
CA LEU A 80 -7.42 -13.30 -1.86
C LEU A 80 -7.53 -11.96 -1.12
N LEU A 81 -8.66 -11.68 -0.45
CA LEU A 81 -8.78 -10.48 0.39
C LEU A 81 -7.84 -10.55 1.59
N THR A 82 -7.74 -11.70 2.27
CA THR A 82 -6.77 -11.88 3.35
C THR A 82 -5.33 -11.61 2.87
N HIS A 83 -5.00 -12.00 1.64
CA HIS A 83 -3.69 -11.70 1.07
C HIS A 83 -3.49 -10.21 0.76
N VAL A 84 -4.52 -9.51 0.29
CA VAL A 84 -4.50 -8.05 0.14
C VAL A 84 -4.16 -7.37 1.46
N GLU A 85 -4.88 -7.70 2.54
CA GLU A 85 -4.66 -7.14 3.87
C GLU A 85 -3.23 -7.39 4.38
N ASP A 86 -2.71 -8.61 4.16
CA ASP A 86 -1.33 -8.98 4.51
C ASP A 86 -0.29 -8.13 3.73
N GLN A 87 -0.47 -7.96 2.42
CA GLN A 87 0.44 -7.15 1.62
C GLN A 87 0.40 -5.67 2.01
N MET A 88 -0.80 -5.13 2.27
CA MET A 88 -0.98 -3.75 2.71
C MET A 88 -0.29 -3.49 4.06
N MET A 89 -0.58 -4.32 5.06
CA MET A 89 0.02 -4.18 6.38
C MET A 89 1.55 -4.35 6.31
N SER A 90 2.05 -5.29 5.50
CA SER A 90 3.49 -5.45 5.27
C SER A 90 4.11 -4.17 4.70
N ALA A 91 3.49 -3.54 3.71
CA ALA A 91 3.98 -2.30 3.10
C ALA A 91 4.01 -1.13 4.11
N GLU A 92 2.98 -0.99 4.95
CA GLU A 92 2.90 0.07 5.97
C GLU A 92 3.97 -0.10 7.07
N ILE A 93 4.16 -1.33 7.55
CA ILE A 93 5.20 -1.63 8.54
C ILE A 93 6.58 -1.35 7.94
N ILE A 94 6.83 -1.78 6.70
CA ILE A 94 8.10 -1.53 6.01
C ILE A 94 8.34 -0.03 5.88
N LYS A 95 7.36 0.75 5.42
CA LYS A 95 7.46 2.22 5.35
C LYS A 95 7.92 2.81 6.69
N THR A 96 7.25 2.43 7.77
CA THR A 96 7.53 2.93 9.13
C THR A 96 8.97 2.63 9.53
N LEU A 97 9.42 1.39 9.31
CA LEU A 97 10.79 0.99 9.62
C LEU A 97 11.82 1.71 8.73
N VAL A 98 11.53 1.87 7.44
CA VAL A 98 12.42 2.55 6.50
C VAL A 98 12.62 4.01 6.90
N VAL A 99 11.57 4.72 7.31
CA VAL A 99 11.69 6.11 7.81
C VAL A 99 12.71 6.20 8.96
N GLU A 100 12.60 5.32 9.96
CA GLU A 100 13.50 5.31 11.11
C GLU A 100 14.94 4.91 10.72
N LEU A 101 15.09 3.90 9.86
CA LEU A 101 16.40 3.43 9.39
C LEU A 101 17.11 4.49 8.55
N ARG A 102 16.39 5.23 7.70
CA ARG A 102 16.94 6.35 6.93
C ARG A 102 17.48 7.43 7.86
N ALA A 103 16.71 7.82 8.87
CA ALA A 103 17.15 8.79 9.87
C ALA A 103 18.43 8.32 10.61
N LEU A 104 18.53 7.01 10.89
CA LEU A 104 19.74 6.41 11.46
C LEU A 104 20.95 6.52 10.51
N TYR A 105 20.80 6.17 9.23
CA TYR A 105 21.89 6.27 8.25
C TYR A 105 22.37 7.71 8.04
N THR A 106 21.45 8.69 8.04
CA THR A 106 21.81 10.12 7.98
C THR A 106 22.62 10.57 9.20
N ARG A 107 22.38 9.99 10.38
CA ARG A 107 23.15 10.29 11.59
C ARG A 107 24.54 9.66 11.58
N LEU A 108 24.68 8.47 10.99
CA LEU A 108 25.96 7.75 10.90
C LEU A 108 26.93 8.35 9.88
N ALA A 109 26.43 9.09 8.90
CA ALA A 109 27.23 9.75 7.87
C ALA A 109 27.95 11.03 8.35
N ARG A 110 27.81 11.37 9.63
CA ARG A 110 28.36 12.58 10.27
C ARG A 110 29.62 12.28 11.06
#